data_AF-A0A9J5ZL68-F1
#
_entry.id   AF-A0A9J5ZL68-F1
#
_cell.length_a   1.000
_cell.length_b   1.000
_cell.length_c   1.000
_cell.angle_alpha   90.00
_cell.angle_beta   90.00
_cell.angle_gamma   90.00
#
_symmetry.space_group_name_H-M   'P 1'
#
loop_
_entity.id
_entity.type
_entity.pdbx_description
1 polymer ?
#
loop_
_entity_poly.entity_id
_entity_poly.type
_entity_poly.pdbx_seq_one_letter_code
_entity_poly.pdbx_strand_id
1 'polypeptide(L)'
;MRAHAERLGMPSPPKKIIATGGASANDHILTIIASIFGCNVYTVQKPDSASLGAALRAAHGWLCNQKGKFVPISDMYIRKLEETSLSCKLSVPAADQDLIDKYTLLMKKRLEIENRLIQRLGR
;
A
#
# COMPACT_ATOMS: atom_id res chain seq x y z
N MET A 1 4.25 -1.93 11.52
CA MET A 1 4.32 -1.48 10.11
C MET A 1 4.11 0.03 9.96
N ARG A 2 2.98 0.63 10.40
CA ARG A 2 2.73 2.09 10.27
C ARG A 2 3.86 2.98 10.79
N ALA A 3 4.30 2.77 12.03
CA ALA A 3 5.45 3.46 12.62
C ALA A 3 6.74 3.42 11.78
N HIS A 4 7.02 2.29 11.12
CA HIS A 4 8.21 2.17 10.27
C HIS A 4 8.00 2.87 8.93
N ALA A 5 6.78 2.82 8.38
CA ALA A 5 6.44 3.58 7.17
C ALA A 5 6.59 5.10 7.43
N GLU A 6 6.10 5.59 8.57
CA GLU A 6 6.29 6.98 9.02
C GLU A 6 7.79 7.34 9.12
N ARG A 7 8.61 6.46 9.71
CA ARG A 7 10.06 6.65 9.81
C ARG A 7 10.76 6.72 8.44
N LEU A 8 10.23 6.02 7.43
CA LEU A 8 10.72 6.06 6.06
C LEU A 8 10.21 7.29 5.26
N GLY A 9 9.48 8.20 5.90
CA GLY A 9 8.95 9.41 5.28
C GLY A 9 7.64 9.21 4.53
N MET A 10 6.94 8.08 4.73
CA MET A 10 5.62 7.88 4.16
C MET A 10 4.58 8.77 4.85
N PRO A 11 3.57 9.28 4.11
CA PRO A 11 2.50 10.07 4.70
C PRO A 11 1.69 9.24 5.70
N SER A 12 1.25 9.90 6.78
CA SER A 12 0.39 9.31 7.81
C SER A 12 -0.79 10.25 8.12
N PRO A 13 -2.04 9.83 7.83
CA PRO A 13 -2.40 8.59 7.14
C PRO A 13 -1.99 8.61 5.66
N PRO A 14 -1.68 7.44 5.04
CA PRO A 14 -1.45 7.37 3.60
C PRO A 14 -2.77 7.50 2.83
N LYS A 15 -2.71 7.93 1.57
CA LYS A 15 -3.92 8.10 0.72
C LYS A 15 -4.71 6.80 0.52
N LYS A 16 -3.99 5.67 0.36
CA LYS A 16 -4.57 4.34 0.20
C LYS A 16 -3.52 3.28 0.51
N ILE A 17 -3.98 2.09 0.90
CA ILE A 17 -3.17 0.87 0.96
C ILE A 17 -3.69 -0.12 -0.07
N ILE A 18 -2.78 -0.80 -0.76
CA ILE A 18 -3.11 -1.93 -1.63
C ILE A 18 -2.56 -3.18 -0.96
N ALA A 19 -3.44 -4.02 -0.44
CA ALA A 19 -3.10 -5.29 0.17
C ALA A 19 -3.06 -6.40 -0.89
N THR A 20 -2.01 -7.21 -0.84
CA THR A 20 -1.80 -8.37 -1.72
C THR A 20 -1.31 -9.56 -0.90
N GLY A 21 -1.30 -10.76 -1.52
CA GLY A 21 -0.88 -12.01 -0.87
C GLY A 21 -2.01 -12.73 -0.14
N GLY A 22 -1.70 -13.87 0.49
CA GLY A 22 -2.75 -14.75 1.05
C GLY A 22 -3.61 -14.08 2.14
N ALA A 23 -3.00 -13.26 3.00
CA ALA A 23 -3.71 -12.58 4.08
C ALA A 23 -4.72 -11.54 3.58
N SER A 24 -4.57 -11.04 2.34
CA SER A 24 -5.52 -10.07 1.78
C SER A 24 -6.85 -10.70 1.37
N ALA A 25 -7.00 -12.02 1.50
CA ALA A 25 -8.29 -12.70 1.33
C ALA A 25 -9.18 -12.66 2.60
N ASN A 26 -8.67 -12.13 3.71
CA ASN A 26 -9.40 -12.07 4.98
C ASN A 26 -9.76 -10.62 5.33
N ASP A 27 -11.06 -10.31 5.26
CA ASP A 27 -11.58 -8.97 5.52
C ASP A 27 -11.27 -8.46 6.93
N HIS A 28 -11.25 -9.31 7.96
CA HIS A 28 -10.91 -8.88 9.32
C HIS A 28 -9.45 -8.40 9.42
N ILE A 29 -8.53 -9.07 8.72
CA ILE A 29 -7.13 -8.62 8.65
C ILE A 29 -7.06 -7.25 7.95
N LEU A 30 -7.81 -7.08 6.86
CA LEU A 30 -7.88 -5.80 6.13
C LEU A 30 -8.47 -4.69 6.99
N THR A 31 -9.50 -4.97 7.81
CA THR A 31 -10.06 -4.01 8.77
C THR A 31 -9.06 -3.59 9.83
N ILE A 32 -8.26 -4.53 10.35
CA ILE A 32 -7.18 -4.19 11.28
C ILE A 32 -6.14 -3.29 10.60
N ILE A 33 -5.77 -3.57 9.35
CA ILE A 33 -4.85 -2.72 8.58
C ILE A 33 -5.44 -1.32 8.40
N ALA A 34 -6.71 -1.21 7.98
CA ALA A 34 -7.41 0.07 7.81
C ALA A 34 -7.46 0.88 9.11
N SER A 35 -7.69 0.20 10.25
CA SER A 35 -7.74 0.81 11.58
C SER A 35 -6.37 1.27 12.08
N ILE A 36 -5.33 0.48 11.82
CA ILE A 36 -3.96 0.84 12.20
C ILE A 36 -3.49 2.02 11.36
N PHE A 37 -3.64 1.97 10.04
CA PHE A 37 -3.09 3.00 9.13
C PHE A 37 -4.00 4.21 8.91
N GLY A 38 -5.27 4.12 9.27
CA GLY A 38 -6.23 5.23 9.14
C GLY A 38 -6.58 5.58 7.69
N CYS A 39 -6.63 4.59 6.79
CA CYS A 39 -6.93 4.83 5.39
C CYS A 39 -7.68 3.67 4.73
N ASN A 40 -8.19 3.93 3.52
CA ASN A 40 -8.87 2.92 2.69
C ASN A 40 -7.89 1.82 2.25
N VAL A 41 -8.33 0.58 2.39
CA VAL A 41 -7.59 -0.61 1.97
C VAL A 41 -8.25 -1.24 0.74
N TYR A 42 -7.44 -1.39 -0.30
CA TYR A 42 -7.82 -1.97 -1.58
C TYR A 42 -7.13 -3.32 -1.75
N THR A 43 -7.73 -4.20 -2.56
CA THR A 43 -7.10 -5.46 -2.97
C THR A 43 -7.02 -5.55 -4.49
N VAL A 44 -6.08 -6.35 -4.97
CA VAL A 44 -5.93 -6.70 -6.38
C VAL A 44 -6.04 -8.21 -6.53
N GLN A 45 -6.78 -8.67 -7.53
CA GLN A 45 -7.14 -10.08 -7.74
C GLN A 45 -6.01 -10.95 -8.33
N LYS A 46 -4.77 -10.45 -8.44
CA LYS A 46 -3.72 -11.13 -9.22
C LYS A 46 -2.42 -11.33 -8.43
N PRO A 47 -1.88 -12.56 -8.37
CA PRO A 47 -0.47 -12.77 -8.05
C PRO A 47 0.41 -12.15 -9.17
N ASP A 48 1.72 -12.01 -8.90
CA ASP A 48 2.73 -11.57 -9.88
C ASP A 48 2.81 -10.07 -10.22
N SER A 49 2.65 -9.20 -9.21
CA SER A 49 2.80 -7.75 -9.36
C SER A 49 4.16 -7.33 -9.96
N ALA A 50 5.23 -8.09 -9.69
CA ALA A 50 6.56 -7.85 -10.24
C ALA A 50 6.60 -8.05 -11.77
N SER A 51 6.09 -9.18 -12.25
CA SER A 51 6.03 -9.51 -13.68
C SER A 51 5.12 -8.54 -14.44
N LEU A 52 3.95 -8.23 -13.88
CA LEU A 52 3.05 -7.21 -14.43
C LEU A 52 3.73 -5.83 -14.50
N GLY A 53 4.42 -5.44 -13.42
CA GLY A 53 5.18 -4.19 -13.39
C GLY A 53 6.31 -4.14 -14.40
N ALA A 54 7.00 -5.26 -14.65
CA ALA A 54 8.04 -5.35 -15.67
C ALA A 54 7.46 -5.19 -17.08
N ALA A 55 6.37 -5.89 -17.40
CA ALA A 55 5.67 -5.74 -18.68
C ALA A 55 5.17 -4.31 -18.91
N LEU A 56 4.62 -3.67 -17.87
CA LEU A 56 4.20 -2.26 -17.93
C LEU A 56 5.37 -1.32 -18.21
N ARG A 57 6.51 -1.50 -17.54
CA ARG A 57 7.70 -0.67 -17.79
C ARG A 57 8.27 -0.88 -19.20
N ALA A 58 8.24 -2.10 -19.73
CA ALA A 58 8.66 -2.37 -21.11
C ALA A 58 7.73 -1.68 -22.13
N ALA A 59 6.42 -1.82 -21.96
CA ALA A 59 5.43 -1.15 -22.80
C ALA A 59 5.53 0.39 -22.70
N HIS A 60 5.83 0.92 -21.51
CA HIS A 60 6.07 2.34 -21.29
C HIS A 60 7.30 2.85 -22.07
N GLY A 61 8.40 2.09 -22.04
CA GLY A 61 9.62 2.41 -22.79
C GLY A 61 9.37 2.45 -24.30
N TRP A 62 8.64 1.46 -24.82
CA TRP A 62 8.24 1.42 -26.23
C TRP A 62 7.37 2.64 -26.61
N LEU A 63 6.41 3.01 -25.76
CA LEU A 63 5.53 4.16 -25.99
C LEU A 63 6.30 5.49 -25.99
N CYS A 64 7.24 5.67 -25.06
CA CYS A 64 8.09 6.86 -25.01
C CYS A 64 8.97 6.96 -26.28
N ASN A 65 9.54 5.84 -26.73
CA ASN A 65 10.32 5.77 -27.96
C ASN A 65 9.48 6.15 -29.19
N GLN A 66 8.26 5.60 -29.31
CA GLN A 66 7.36 5.91 -30.40
C GLN A 66 6.97 7.40 -30.43
N LYS A 67 6.72 8.01 -29.27
CA LYS A 67 6.34 9.44 -29.18
C LYS A 67 7.53 10.40 -29.21
N GLY A 68 8.77 9.89 -29.20
CA GLY A 68 9.99 10.69 -29.13
C GLY A 68 10.12 11.53 -27.85
N LYS A 69 9.35 11.22 -26.80
CA LYS A 69 9.36 11.96 -25.52
C LYS A 69 8.84 11.11 -24.37
N PHE A 70 9.17 11.52 -23.15
CA PHE A 70 8.59 10.94 -21.95
C PHE A 70 7.07 11.15 -21.92
N VAL A 71 6.35 10.10 -21.54
CA VAL A 71 4.91 10.11 -21.31
C VAL A 71 4.66 9.68 -19.85
N PRO A 72 3.78 10.31 -19.08
CA PRO A 72 3.38 9.79 -17.78
C PRO A 72 2.87 8.34 -17.86
N ILE A 73 3.32 7.47 -16.96
CA ILE A 73 2.88 6.05 -16.92
C ILE A 73 1.35 5.94 -16.79
N SER A 74 0.72 6.87 -16.09
CA SER A 74 -0.75 6.95 -15.97
C SER A 74 -1.46 6.99 -17.32
N ASP A 75 -0.88 7.63 -18.33
CA ASP A 75 -1.50 7.77 -19.64
C ASP A 75 -1.67 6.43 -20.35
N MET A 76 -0.93 5.40 -19.92
CA MET A 76 -1.07 4.04 -20.46
C MET A 76 -2.39 3.38 -20.05
N TYR A 77 -2.97 3.74 -18.91
CA TYR A 77 -4.13 3.03 -18.34
C TYR A 77 -5.27 3.93 -17.88
N ILE A 78 -5.08 5.25 -17.74
CA ILE A 78 -6.08 6.14 -17.11
C ILE A 78 -7.43 6.17 -17.85
N ARG A 79 -7.43 5.90 -19.17
CA ARG A 79 -8.65 5.84 -19.99
C ARG A 79 -9.26 4.44 -20.10
N LYS A 80 -8.58 3.42 -19.58
CA LYS A 80 -8.96 2.00 -19.70
C LYS A 80 -8.83 1.25 -18.38
N LEU A 81 -8.81 1.96 -17.25
CA LEU A 81 -8.45 1.36 -15.96
C LEU A 81 -9.39 0.21 -15.59
N GLU A 82 -10.68 0.39 -15.86
CA GLU A 82 -11.74 -0.61 -15.62
C GLU A 82 -11.62 -1.85 -16.53
N GLU A 83 -11.03 -1.68 -17.72
CA GLU A 83 -10.79 -2.75 -18.69
C GLU A 83 -9.43 -3.46 -18.46
N THR A 84 -8.60 -2.95 -17.54
CA THR A 84 -7.26 -3.45 -17.29
C THR A 84 -7.18 -4.26 -16.01
N SER A 85 -6.18 -5.14 -15.93
CA SER A 85 -5.82 -5.85 -14.70
C SER A 85 -5.20 -4.96 -13.62
N LEU A 86 -5.21 -3.64 -13.79
CA LEU A 86 -4.67 -2.65 -12.85
C LEU A 86 -5.75 -2.06 -11.94
N SER A 87 -7.01 -2.42 -12.17
CA SER A 87 -8.11 -2.02 -11.29
C SER A 87 -7.88 -2.57 -9.87
N CYS A 88 -8.09 -1.69 -8.89
CA CYS A 88 -8.00 -2.01 -7.47
C CYS A 88 -9.40 -1.93 -6.88
N LYS A 89 -9.86 -2.98 -6.19
CA LYS A 89 -11.17 -3.00 -5.55
C LYS A 89 -11.05 -2.46 -4.13
N LEU A 90 -11.86 -1.46 -3.77
CA LEU A 90 -11.99 -1.06 -2.37
C LEU A 90 -12.53 -2.25 -1.58
N SER A 91 -11.79 -2.69 -0.57
CA SER A 91 -12.16 -3.84 0.26
C SER A 91 -12.66 -3.41 1.62
N VAL A 92 -11.92 -2.50 2.27
CA VAL A 92 -12.31 -1.96 3.57
C VAL A 92 -12.08 -0.44 3.59
N PRO A 93 -13.09 0.37 3.98
CA PRO A 93 -12.91 1.81 4.14
C PRO A 93 -12.03 2.13 5.37
N ALA A 94 -11.56 3.37 5.48
CA ALA A 94 -10.90 3.85 6.67
C ALA A 94 -11.79 3.66 7.91
N ALA A 95 -11.15 3.32 9.05
CA ALA A 95 -11.86 3.14 10.31
C ALA A 95 -12.26 4.48 10.95
N ASP A 96 -13.05 4.39 12.02
CA ASP A 96 -13.40 5.54 12.86
C ASP A 96 -12.16 6.16 13.53
N GLN A 97 -12.21 7.47 13.74
CA GLN A 97 -11.14 8.27 14.31
C GLN A 97 -10.76 7.80 15.72
N ASP A 98 -11.74 7.44 16.55
CA ASP A 98 -11.48 6.91 17.91
C ASP A 98 -10.61 5.64 17.87
N LEU A 99 -10.89 4.74 16.94
CA LEU A 99 -10.11 3.50 16.79
C LEU A 99 -8.70 3.78 16.26
N ILE A 100 -8.57 4.72 15.32
CA ILE A 100 -7.27 5.18 14.80
C ILE A 100 -6.43 5.80 15.92
N ASP A 101 -7.03 6.60 16.80
CA ASP A 101 -6.36 7.24 17.92
C ASP A 101 -5.88 6.21 18.95
N LYS A 102 -6.72 5.22 19.26
CA LYS A 102 -6.35 4.06 20.10
C LYS A 102 -5.16 3.31 19.52
N TYR A 103 -5.18 2.96 18.24
CA TYR A 103 -4.05 2.29 17.60
C TYR A 103 -2.81 3.18 17.50
N THR A 104 -2.97 4.50 17.40
CA THR A 104 -1.87 5.46 17.44
C THR A 104 -1.16 5.46 18.78
N LEU A 105 -1.91 5.42 19.88
CA LEU A 105 -1.34 5.28 21.22
C LEU A 105 -0.59 3.95 21.37
N LEU A 106 -1.22 2.84 20.96
CA LEU A 106 -0.61 1.50 21.04
C LEU A 106 0.64 1.38 20.18
N MET A 107 0.65 2.01 19.00
CA MET A 107 1.81 2.03 18.10
C MET A 107 3.04 2.66 18.77
N LYS A 108 2.87 3.77 19.50
CA LYS A 108 3.95 4.42 20.25
C LYS A 108 4.53 3.48 21.31
N LYS A 109 3.66 2.74 22.02
CA LYS A 109 4.11 1.74 23.01
C LYS A 109 4.78 0.52 22.38
N ARG A 110 4.26 0.02 21.25
CA ARG A 110 4.94 -1.05 20.48
C ARG A 110 6.36 -0.63 20.09
N LEU A 111 6.53 0.60 19.60
CA LEU A 111 7.85 1.14 19.22
C LEU A 111 8.81 1.22 20.40
N GLU A 112 8.34 1.69 21.56
CA GLU A 112 9.13 1.74 22.79
C GLU A 112 9.65 0.34 23.18
N ILE A 113 8.77 -0.67 23.12
CA ILE A 113 9.13 -2.07 23.41
C ILE A 113 10.12 -2.60 22.37
N GLU A 114 9.86 -2.37 21.08
CA GLU A 114 10.75 -2.80 19.98
C GLU A 114 12.15 -2.19 20.12
N ASN A 115 12.25 -0.90 20.42
CA ASN A 115 13.53 -0.23 20.63
C ASN A 115 14.29 -0.80 21.84
N ARG A 116 13.60 -1.07 22.95
CA ARG A 116 14.20 -1.72 24.14
C ARG A 116 14.73 -3.12 23.82
N LEU A 117 13.97 -3.88 23.03
CA LEU A 117 14.40 -5.21 22.58
C LEU A 117 15.64 -5.12 21.68
N ILE A 118 15.68 -4.15 20.75
CA ILE A 118 16.85 -3.90 19.92
C ILE A 118 18.07 -3.52 20.77
N GLN A 119 17.92 -2.64 21.77
CA GLN A 119 19.03 -2.28 22.66
C GLN A 119 19.55 -3.45 23.49
N ARG A 120 18.65 -4.36 23.92
CA ARG A 120 18.99 -5.48 24.79
C ARG A 120 19.54 -6.70 24.02
N LEU A 121 19.01 -6.97 22.84
CA LEU A 121 19.24 -8.21 22.07
C LEU A 121 19.84 -7.95 20.69
N GLY A 122 19.86 -6.70 20.24
CA GLY A 122 20.55 -6.31 19.01
C GLY A 122 22.03 -6.55 19.19
N ARG A 123 22.60 -7.31 18.25
CA ARG A 123 24.05 -7.51 18.13
C ARG A 123 24.70 -6.25 17.58
#